data_AF-A0A0G0V5C9-F1
#
_entry.id   AF-A0A0G0V5C9-F1
#
_cell.length_a   1.000
_cell.length_b   1.000
_cell.length_c   1.000
_cell.angle_alpha   90.00
_cell.angle_beta   90.00
_cell.angle_gamma   90.00
#
_symmetry.space_group_name_H-M   'P 1'
#
loop_
_entity.id
_entity.type
_entity.pdbx_description
1 polymer ?
#
loop_
_entity_poly.entity_id
_entity_poly.type
_entity_poly.pdbx_seq_one_letter_code
_entity_poly.pdbx_strand_id
1 'polypeptide(L)'
;MKKCFVFTFIFALINFAPHIRAMQLDFTIFDPHNNIFSHPSHITWNASTILESQRQDFITSLSTPSSPDCHFLALRCPSWINDQDLVDIAQACPLVHYLDFTDCKKISAKGFLQSLPKFIRLVTLMLNGTNITTLNFHPNTQKTLMYFFANGCEQIQDFLPLIYCESLRTAELYKTNITNAILLHILLDTQVQQLDIVDCPNITTSTIETITKDYSENRSISFSPKYD
;
A
#
# COMPACT_ATOMS: atom_id res chain seq x y z
N MET A 1 7.19 -22.59 -19.46
CA MET A 1 6.73 -23.76 -18.66
C MET A 1 7.50 -23.99 -17.34
N LYS A 2 8.16 -22.99 -16.72
CA LYS A 2 8.90 -23.16 -15.45
C LYS A 2 8.32 -22.42 -14.23
N LYS A 3 7.13 -21.82 -14.33
CA LYS A 3 6.54 -20.99 -13.26
C LYS A 3 5.64 -21.73 -12.25
N CYS A 4 5.22 -22.98 -12.53
CA CYS A 4 4.34 -23.74 -11.63
C CYS A 4 5.06 -24.60 -10.59
N PHE A 5 6.36 -24.85 -10.72
CA PHE A 5 7.08 -25.79 -9.82
C PHE A 5 7.45 -25.19 -8.46
N VAL A 6 7.55 -23.86 -8.35
CA VAL A 6 7.96 -23.19 -7.10
C VAL A 6 6.81 -23.17 -6.07
N PHE A 7 5.56 -23.06 -6.52
CA PHE A 7 4.39 -22.99 -5.62
C PHE A 7 4.09 -24.32 -4.92
N THR A 8 4.26 -25.46 -5.62
CA THR A 8 3.96 -26.78 -5.04
C THR A 8 5.02 -27.22 -4.01
N PHE A 9 6.26 -26.77 -4.15
CA PHE A 9 7.34 -27.11 -3.23
C PHE A 9 7.26 -26.34 -1.89
N ILE A 10 6.75 -25.10 -1.91
CA ILE A 10 6.51 -24.29 -0.70
C ILE A 10 5.39 -24.89 0.16
N PHE A 11 4.33 -25.39 -0.48
CA PHE A 11 3.24 -26.10 0.22
C PHE A 11 3.71 -27.38 0.94
N ALA A 12 4.72 -28.07 0.39
CA ALA A 12 5.29 -29.26 1.01
C ALA A 12 6.17 -28.94 2.22
N LEU A 13 6.94 -27.86 2.20
CA LEU A 13 7.83 -27.45 3.29
C LEU A 13 7.10 -26.86 4.50
N ILE A 14 6.02 -26.10 4.28
CA ILE A 14 5.18 -25.55 5.36
C ILE A 14 4.46 -26.66 6.14
N ASN A 15 4.06 -27.74 5.47
CA ASN A 15 3.43 -28.88 6.13
C ASN A 15 4.42 -29.83 6.82
N PHE A 16 5.71 -29.82 6.45
CA PHE A 16 6.72 -30.74 6.99
C PHE A 16 7.58 -30.16 8.13
N ALA A 17 7.53 -28.85 8.39
CA ALA A 17 8.38 -28.22 9.38
C ALA A 17 7.61 -27.23 10.29
N PRO A 18 6.87 -27.71 11.31
CA PRO A 18 6.12 -26.88 12.26
C PRO A 18 6.99 -25.96 13.13
N HIS A 19 8.32 -25.98 12.95
CA HIS A 19 9.28 -25.13 13.64
C HIS A 19 9.77 -23.93 12.80
N ILE A 20 9.41 -23.84 11.52
CA ILE A 20 9.76 -22.68 10.68
C ILE A 20 8.74 -21.57 10.97
N ARG A 21 9.12 -20.61 11.82
CA ARG A 21 8.25 -19.53 12.33
C ARG A 21 8.19 -18.30 11.41
N ALA A 22 9.11 -18.19 10.46
CA ALA A 22 9.14 -17.17 9.42
C ALA A 22 9.89 -17.74 8.22
N MET A 23 9.36 -17.57 7.02
CA MET A 23 10.04 -17.96 5.78
C MET A 23 10.62 -16.69 5.17
N GLN A 24 11.95 -16.63 5.02
CA GLN A 24 12.57 -15.70 4.09
C GLN A 24 12.15 -16.14 2.69
N LEU A 25 11.05 -15.56 2.22
CA LEU A 25 10.72 -15.62 0.81
C LEU A 25 11.44 -14.44 0.18
N ASP A 26 12.48 -14.72 -0.61
CA ASP A 26 13.05 -13.76 -1.55
C ASP A 26 11.98 -13.45 -2.59
N PHE A 27 10.97 -12.70 -2.18
CA PHE A 27 10.15 -11.97 -3.12
C PHE A 27 11.00 -10.78 -3.51
N THR A 28 11.51 -10.78 -4.75
CA THR A 28 11.68 -9.53 -5.46
C THR A 28 10.33 -8.82 -5.38
N ILE A 29 10.23 -7.80 -4.52
CA ILE A 29 9.10 -6.89 -4.52
C ILE A 29 9.20 -6.19 -5.87
N PHE A 30 8.35 -6.65 -6.79
CA PHE A 30 8.15 -5.99 -8.06
C PHE A 30 7.37 -4.71 -7.76
N ASP A 31 8.03 -3.58 -7.90
CA ASP A 31 7.34 -2.38 -8.39
C ASP A 31 6.50 -2.79 -9.63
N PRO A 32 5.25 -2.35 -9.78
CA PRO A 32 4.50 -2.53 -11.03
C PRO A 32 5.28 -2.11 -12.31
N HIS A 33 6.33 -1.30 -12.17
CA HIS A 33 7.28 -0.94 -13.24
C HIS A 33 8.53 -1.82 -13.35
N ASN A 34 8.55 -3.01 -12.74
CA ASN A 34 9.66 -3.96 -12.83
C ASN A 34 10.97 -3.51 -12.16
N ASN A 35 10.95 -2.47 -11.33
CA ASN A 35 12.08 -2.12 -10.48
C ASN A 35 12.16 -3.10 -9.29
N ILE A 36 13.32 -3.74 -9.17
CA ILE A 36 13.57 -4.73 -8.12
C ILE A 36 13.98 -3.98 -6.84
N PHE A 37 13.14 -3.98 -5.82
CA PHE A 37 13.62 -3.73 -4.45
C PHE A 37 14.31 -5.01 -3.94
N SER A 38 15.52 -5.30 -4.44
CA SER A 38 16.38 -6.34 -3.88
C SER A 38 17.33 -5.69 -2.89
N HIS A 39 16.90 -5.58 -1.64
CA HIS A 39 17.87 -5.49 -0.55
C HIS A 39 17.81 -6.81 0.23
N PRO A 40 18.81 -7.70 0.12
CA PRO A 40 18.78 -9.08 0.67
C PRO A 40 18.72 -9.20 2.19
N SER A 41 18.62 -8.08 2.91
CA SER A 41 18.75 -7.98 4.36
C SER A 41 17.42 -7.84 5.10
N HIS A 42 16.27 -7.91 4.41
CA HIS A 42 14.97 -7.67 5.03
C HIS A 42 14.05 -8.88 4.95
N ILE A 43 13.52 -9.27 6.10
CA ILE A 43 12.50 -10.31 6.20
C ILE A 43 11.15 -9.68 5.83
N THR A 44 10.55 -10.23 4.77
CA THR A 44 9.22 -9.83 4.31
C THR A 44 8.21 -10.77 4.92
N TRP A 45 7.28 -10.23 5.70
CA TRP A 45 6.16 -11.01 6.22
C TRP A 45 5.03 -11.01 5.19
N ASN A 46 4.67 -12.20 4.69
CA ASN A 46 3.52 -12.37 3.80
C ASN A 46 2.38 -13.09 4.53
N ALA A 47 1.32 -12.37 4.90
CA ALA A 47 0.17 -12.97 5.58
C ALA A 47 -0.87 -13.58 4.65
N SER A 48 -0.77 -13.42 3.33
CA SER A 48 -1.76 -13.96 2.38
C SER A 48 -1.89 -15.49 2.43
N THR A 49 -0.86 -16.18 2.93
CA THR A 49 -0.84 -17.65 3.08
C THR A 49 -1.09 -18.11 4.52
N ILE A 50 -1.27 -17.19 5.47
CA ILE A 50 -1.46 -17.52 6.89
C ILE A 50 -2.91 -17.94 7.11
N LEU A 51 -3.09 -19.15 7.64
CA LEU A 51 -4.42 -19.65 8.01
C LEU A 51 -4.92 -18.94 9.26
N GLU A 52 -6.24 -18.84 9.42
CA GLU A 52 -6.86 -18.21 10.60
C GLU A 52 -6.41 -18.86 11.92
N SER A 53 -6.15 -20.17 11.91
CA SER A 53 -5.61 -20.89 13.08
C SER A 53 -4.21 -20.42 13.51
N GLN A 54 -3.46 -19.80 12.60
CA GLN A 54 -2.10 -19.30 12.84
C GLN A 54 -2.08 -17.80 13.14
N ARG A 55 -3.24 -17.13 13.16
CA ARG A 55 -3.40 -15.69 13.40
C ARG A 55 -2.66 -15.21 14.63
N GLN A 56 -2.90 -15.85 15.78
CA GLN A 56 -2.33 -15.39 17.04
C GLN A 56 -0.80 -15.57 17.09
N ASP A 57 -0.31 -16.70 16.57
CA ASP A 57 1.12 -16.98 16.50
C ASP A 57 1.85 -15.95 15.62
N PHE A 58 1.23 -15.57 14.50
CA PHE A 58 1.75 -14.51 13.63
C PHE A 58 1.84 -13.18 14.38
N ILE A 59 0.75 -12.68 14.97
CA ILE A 59 0.74 -11.40 15.69
C ILE A 59 1.75 -11.40 16.84
N THR A 60 1.81 -12.50 17.60
CA THR A 60 2.76 -12.63 18.71
C THR A 60 4.20 -12.63 18.20
N SER A 61 4.49 -13.21 17.04
CA SER A 61 5.85 -13.23 16.48
C SER A 61 6.38 -11.84 16.14
N LEU A 62 5.52 -10.93 15.67
CA LEU A 62 5.85 -9.54 15.35
C LEU A 62 6.28 -8.73 16.59
N SER A 63 5.72 -9.08 17.75
CA SER A 63 5.99 -8.40 19.02
C SER A 63 7.23 -8.94 19.75
N THR A 64 7.90 -9.97 19.22
CA THR A 64 9.07 -10.54 19.89
C THR A 64 10.33 -9.68 19.68
N PRO A 65 11.23 -9.54 20.68
CA PRO A 65 12.50 -8.81 20.51
C PRO A 65 13.43 -9.40 19.45
N SER A 66 13.22 -10.67 19.09
CA SER A 66 13.88 -11.37 17.99
C SER A 66 13.25 -11.11 16.62
N SER A 67 12.16 -10.34 16.57
CA SER A 67 11.56 -9.90 15.32
C SER A 67 12.62 -9.09 14.56
N PRO A 68 13.00 -9.53 13.35
CA PRO A 68 13.78 -8.68 12.46
C PRO A 68 13.00 -7.39 12.25
N ASP A 69 13.70 -6.26 12.15
CA ASP A 69 13.08 -4.96 11.96
C ASP A 69 11.98 -5.06 10.88
N CYS A 70 10.72 -4.89 11.29
CA CYS A 70 9.55 -5.00 10.41
C CYS A 70 9.56 -3.84 9.41
N HIS A 71 10.45 -3.87 8.42
CA HIS A 71 10.53 -2.84 7.39
C HIS A 71 9.59 -3.15 6.23
N PHE A 72 9.29 -4.43 5.98
CA PHE A 72 8.48 -4.87 4.85
C PHE A 72 7.38 -5.82 5.33
N LEU A 73 6.13 -5.39 5.19
CA LEU A 73 4.97 -6.16 5.62
C LEU A 73 3.94 -6.20 4.48
N ALA A 74 3.75 -7.38 3.90
CA ALA A 74 2.74 -7.62 2.88
C ALA A 74 1.63 -8.49 3.46
N LEU A 75 0.44 -7.92 3.66
CA LEU A 75 -0.67 -8.67 4.25
C LEU A 75 -1.59 -9.26 3.20
N ARG A 76 -1.80 -8.58 2.05
CA ARG A 76 -2.61 -9.05 0.90
C ARG A 76 -3.80 -9.90 1.37
N CYS A 77 -4.76 -9.22 1.97
CA CYS A 77 -5.41 -9.67 3.19
C CYS A 77 -5.89 -11.12 3.22
N PRO A 78 -5.39 -11.94 4.16
CA PRO A 78 -6.06 -13.18 4.48
C PRO A 78 -7.45 -12.87 5.07
N SER A 79 -8.37 -13.82 4.92
CA SER A 79 -9.77 -13.63 5.31
C SER A 79 -10.00 -13.38 6.80
N TRP A 80 -9.00 -13.55 7.67
CA TRP A 80 -9.16 -13.41 9.12
C TRP A 80 -8.80 -12.02 9.67
N ILE A 81 -8.01 -11.23 8.94
CA ILE A 81 -7.52 -9.95 9.45
C ILE A 81 -8.64 -8.92 9.55
N ASN A 82 -8.71 -8.25 10.70
CA ASN A 82 -9.71 -7.23 11.02
C ASN A 82 -9.04 -6.00 11.66
N ASP A 83 -9.86 -5.05 12.10
CA ASP A 83 -9.39 -3.80 12.72
C ASP A 83 -8.47 -4.02 13.92
N GLN A 84 -8.77 -4.99 14.80
CA GLN A 84 -7.96 -5.23 15.99
C GLN A 84 -6.58 -5.79 15.61
N ASP A 85 -6.54 -6.72 14.65
CA ASP A 85 -5.27 -7.26 14.16
C ASP A 85 -4.40 -6.17 13.56
N LEU A 86 -5.01 -5.26 12.78
CA LEU A 86 -4.29 -4.13 12.22
C LEU A 86 -3.71 -3.23 13.31
N VAL A 87 -4.49 -2.96 14.37
CA VAL A 87 -4.03 -2.17 15.52
C VAL A 87 -2.85 -2.84 16.22
N ASP A 88 -2.90 -4.16 16.40
CA ASP A 88 -1.84 -4.93 17.07
C ASP A 88 -0.57 -4.98 16.21
N ILE A 89 -0.71 -5.21 14.90
CA ILE A 89 0.39 -5.15 13.91
C ILE A 89 1.06 -3.78 13.94
N ALA A 90 0.26 -2.71 13.93
CA ALA A 90 0.77 -1.34 13.91
C ALA A 90 1.50 -0.96 15.21
N GLN A 91 1.18 -1.61 16.34
CA GLN A 91 1.93 -1.47 17.59
C GLN A 91 3.24 -2.25 17.57
N ALA A 92 3.22 -3.47 17.02
CA ALA A 92 4.39 -4.33 16.96
C ALA A 92 5.44 -3.82 15.96
N CYS A 93 5.00 -3.25 14.84
CA CYS A 93 5.84 -2.90 13.70
C CYS A 93 5.68 -1.42 13.28
N PRO A 94 6.04 -0.42 14.12
CA PRO A 94 5.86 0.99 13.78
C PRO A 94 6.84 1.52 12.72
N LEU A 95 7.93 0.79 12.46
CA LEU A 95 9.00 1.19 11.53
C LEU A 95 8.86 0.61 10.12
N VAL A 96 7.67 0.12 9.76
CA VAL A 96 7.38 -0.39 8.42
C VAL A 96 7.60 0.67 7.35
N HIS A 97 8.36 0.31 6.33
CA HIS A 97 8.61 1.09 5.11
C HIS A 97 7.66 0.70 3.98
N TYR A 98 7.29 -0.58 3.88
CA TYR A 98 6.40 -1.09 2.84
C TYR A 98 5.21 -1.81 3.48
N LEU A 99 4.00 -1.37 3.14
CA LEU A 99 2.76 -1.93 3.67
C LEU A 99 1.76 -2.22 2.55
N ASP A 100 1.44 -3.50 2.35
CA ASP A 100 0.48 -3.95 1.34
C ASP A 100 -0.79 -4.54 1.97
N PHE A 101 -1.88 -3.76 1.88
CA PHE A 101 -3.24 -4.11 2.26
C PHE A 101 -4.17 -4.30 1.05
N THR A 102 -3.64 -4.71 -0.09
CA THR A 102 -4.47 -5.01 -1.26
C THR A 102 -5.57 -6.02 -0.88
N ASP A 103 -6.80 -5.74 -1.31
CA ASP A 103 -8.03 -6.52 -1.08
C ASP A 103 -8.46 -6.72 0.39
N CYS A 104 -7.97 -5.88 1.29
CA CYS A 104 -8.33 -5.87 2.72
C CYS A 104 -9.72 -5.32 3.03
N LYS A 105 -10.77 -6.07 2.66
CA LYS A 105 -12.17 -5.62 2.77
C LYS A 105 -12.77 -5.70 4.18
N LYS A 106 -12.15 -6.45 5.10
CA LYS A 106 -12.59 -6.60 6.51
C LYS A 106 -12.02 -5.53 7.45
N ILE A 107 -11.06 -4.76 6.98
CA ILE A 107 -10.52 -3.62 7.72
C ILE A 107 -11.43 -2.42 7.41
N SER A 108 -12.01 -1.85 8.45
CA SER A 108 -12.86 -0.68 8.38
C SER A 108 -12.03 0.61 8.41
N ALA A 109 -12.67 1.72 8.07
CA ALA A 109 -12.07 3.05 8.23
C ALA A 109 -11.62 3.31 9.68
N LYS A 110 -12.33 2.78 10.68
CA LYS A 110 -11.96 2.95 12.09
C LYS A 110 -10.64 2.25 12.42
N GLY A 111 -10.48 1.00 11.99
CA GLY A 111 -9.23 0.26 12.18
C GLY A 111 -8.05 0.96 11.52
N PHE A 112 -8.27 1.49 10.32
CA PHE A 112 -7.25 2.24 9.58
C PHE A 112 -6.88 3.56 10.29
N LEU A 113 -7.87 4.34 10.73
CA LEU A 113 -7.64 5.60 11.47
C LEU A 113 -6.83 5.41 12.75
N GLN A 114 -7.03 4.28 13.44
CA GLN A 114 -6.31 3.95 14.67
C GLN A 114 -4.88 3.45 14.42
N SER A 115 -4.57 3.00 13.21
CA SER A 115 -3.37 2.21 12.92
C SER A 115 -2.40 2.92 11.99
N LEU A 116 -2.91 3.55 10.91
CA LEU A 116 -2.08 4.23 9.92
C LEU A 116 -1.10 5.26 10.53
N PRO A 117 -1.51 6.08 11.53
CA PRO A 117 -0.58 7.02 12.16
C PRO A 117 0.59 6.38 12.93
N LYS A 118 0.56 5.07 13.19
CA LYS A 118 1.65 4.38 13.90
C LYS A 118 2.79 3.96 12.97
N PHE A 119 2.55 3.89 11.66
CA PHE A 119 3.57 3.56 10.66
C PHE A 119 4.41 4.79 10.28
N ILE A 120 5.26 5.22 11.21
CA ILE A 120 5.94 6.51 11.14
C ILE A 120 7.08 6.61 10.11
N ARG A 121 7.45 5.49 9.48
CA ARG A 121 8.50 5.41 8.44
C ARG A 121 7.99 4.90 7.10
N LEU A 122 6.69 4.94 6.87
CA LEU A 122 6.08 4.34 5.70
C LEU A 122 6.51 5.06 4.41
N VAL A 123 7.10 4.31 3.49
CA VAL A 123 7.57 4.75 2.18
C VAL A 123 6.60 4.34 1.08
N THR A 124 6.03 3.14 1.19
CA THR A 124 5.08 2.58 0.22
C THR A 124 3.82 2.08 0.93
N LEU A 125 2.66 2.50 0.45
CA LEU A 125 1.37 2.04 0.93
C LEU A 125 0.50 1.56 -0.23
N MET A 126 0.05 0.31 -0.17
CA MET A 126 -0.88 -0.27 -1.14
C MET A 126 -2.21 -0.59 -0.48
N LEU A 127 -3.27 0.04 -0.98
CA LEU A 127 -4.66 -0.07 -0.50
C LEU A 127 -5.62 -0.56 -1.58
N ASN A 128 -5.11 -1.01 -2.73
CA ASN A 128 -5.90 -1.38 -3.89
C ASN A 128 -7.08 -2.31 -3.52
N GLY A 129 -8.28 -2.00 -4.00
CA GLY A 129 -9.47 -2.84 -3.76
C GLY A 129 -9.97 -2.91 -2.31
N THR A 130 -9.55 -2.00 -1.44
CA THR A 130 -10.05 -1.90 -0.05
C THR A 130 -11.34 -1.09 0.06
N ASN A 131 -12.03 -1.21 1.21
CA ASN A 131 -13.23 -0.44 1.54
C ASN A 131 -12.91 0.76 2.46
N ILE A 132 -11.67 1.25 2.44
CA ILE A 132 -11.25 2.37 3.29
C ILE A 132 -11.93 3.65 2.79
N THR A 133 -12.38 4.50 3.72
CA THR A 133 -13.07 5.76 3.40
C THR A 133 -12.27 7.01 3.75
N THR A 134 -11.28 6.89 4.63
CA THR A 134 -10.52 8.01 5.19
C THR A 134 -9.04 7.68 5.27
N LEU A 135 -8.19 8.69 4.99
CA LEU A 135 -6.74 8.62 5.13
C LEU A 135 -6.29 9.54 6.26
N ASN A 136 -5.33 9.11 7.08
CA ASN A 136 -4.72 9.95 8.10
C ASN A 136 -3.25 9.58 8.34
N PHE A 137 -2.35 10.34 7.74
CA PHE A 137 -0.92 10.10 7.87
C PHE A 137 -0.36 10.81 9.11
N HIS A 138 0.58 10.15 9.78
CA HIS A 138 1.40 10.81 10.79
C HIS A 138 2.36 11.82 10.11
N PRO A 139 2.73 12.94 10.75
CA PRO A 139 3.67 13.90 10.17
C PRO A 139 5.00 13.32 9.69
N ASN A 140 5.51 12.28 10.35
CA ASN A 140 6.72 11.58 9.88
C ASN A 140 6.45 10.74 8.62
N THR A 141 5.27 10.13 8.50
CA THR A 141 4.85 9.41 7.30
C THR A 141 4.72 10.37 6.13
N GLN A 142 4.16 11.57 6.35
CA GLN A 142 4.06 12.62 5.32
C GLN A 142 5.44 12.99 4.73
N LYS A 143 6.51 12.96 5.54
CA LYS A 143 7.88 13.21 5.07
C LYS A 143 8.52 12.04 4.33
N THR A 144 8.01 10.82 4.49
CA THR A 144 8.65 9.58 4.02
C THR A 144 7.88 8.85 2.93
N LEU A 145 6.56 9.04 2.83
CA LEU A 145 5.71 8.36 1.86
C LEU A 145 6.04 8.82 0.45
N MET A 146 6.48 7.88 -0.39
CA MET A 146 6.88 8.11 -1.78
C MET A 146 5.93 7.48 -2.79
N TYR A 147 5.32 6.34 -2.42
CA TYR A 147 4.48 5.55 -3.31
C TYR A 147 3.14 5.25 -2.64
N PHE A 148 2.05 5.67 -3.28
CA PHE A 148 0.70 5.47 -2.79
C PHE A 148 -0.18 4.82 -3.86
N PHE A 149 -0.76 3.67 -3.55
CA PHE A 149 -1.60 2.92 -4.48
C PHE A 149 -2.98 2.70 -3.87
N ALA A 150 -4.02 3.22 -4.50
CA ALA A 150 -5.41 3.12 -4.04
C ALA A 150 -6.37 2.83 -5.20
N ASN A 151 -5.92 2.06 -6.18
CA ASN A 151 -6.72 1.68 -7.34
C ASN A 151 -8.00 0.96 -6.92
N GLY A 152 -9.13 1.39 -7.46
CA GLY A 152 -10.46 0.84 -7.15
C GLY A 152 -10.98 1.18 -5.75
N CYS A 153 -10.32 2.08 -5.01
CA CYS A 153 -10.80 2.56 -3.71
C CYS A 153 -11.88 3.64 -3.87
N GLU A 154 -13.03 3.25 -4.41
CA GLU A 154 -14.15 4.17 -4.70
C GLU A 154 -14.73 4.81 -3.44
N GLN A 155 -14.50 4.25 -2.25
CA GLN A 155 -15.10 4.77 -1.01
C GLN A 155 -14.26 5.84 -0.31
N ILE A 156 -13.02 6.08 -0.73
CA ILE A 156 -12.19 7.15 -0.16
C ILE A 156 -12.82 8.50 -0.52
N GLN A 157 -13.24 9.24 0.50
CA GLN A 157 -13.94 10.52 0.32
C GLN A 157 -12.98 11.70 0.24
N ASP A 158 -11.83 11.59 0.92
CA ASP A 158 -10.88 12.69 1.04
C ASP A 158 -9.45 12.23 0.79
N PHE A 159 -8.88 12.75 -0.30
CA PHE A 159 -7.48 12.56 -0.68
C PHE A 159 -6.59 13.74 -0.27
N LEU A 160 -7.14 14.77 0.37
CA LEU A 160 -6.39 15.92 0.88
C LEU A 160 -5.16 15.53 1.72
N PRO A 161 -5.16 14.45 2.54
CA PRO A 161 -3.97 14.05 3.28
C PRO A 161 -2.71 13.79 2.42
N LEU A 162 -2.88 13.47 1.13
CA LEU A 162 -1.76 13.26 0.20
C LEU A 162 -0.99 14.55 -0.11
N ILE A 163 -1.62 15.72 -0.05
CA ILE A 163 -0.97 16.99 -0.39
C ILE A 163 0.14 17.34 0.62
N TYR A 164 0.03 16.80 1.84
CA TYR A 164 1.05 16.98 2.87
C TYR A 164 2.25 16.03 2.70
N CYS A 165 2.18 15.08 1.76
CA CYS A 165 3.24 14.11 1.56
C CYS A 165 4.37 14.70 0.70
N GLU A 166 5.32 15.38 1.34
CA GLU A 166 6.45 16.10 0.71
C GLU A 166 7.32 15.19 -0.19
N SER A 167 7.40 13.91 0.16
CA SER A 167 8.19 12.91 -0.55
C SER A 167 7.40 12.13 -1.61
N LEU A 168 6.11 12.44 -1.81
CA LEU A 168 5.30 11.70 -2.76
C LEU A 168 5.87 11.84 -4.19
N ARG A 169 6.03 10.71 -4.87
CA ARG A 169 6.56 10.61 -6.25
C ARG A 169 5.58 9.90 -7.16
N THR A 170 4.94 8.85 -6.66
CA THR A 170 3.99 8.04 -7.44
C THR A 170 2.69 7.92 -6.69
N ALA A 171 1.59 8.20 -7.39
CA ALA A 171 0.25 7.92 -6.91
C ALA A 171 -0.55 7.20 -8.00
N GLU A 172 -1.07 6.02 -7.68
CA GLU A 172 -2.04 5.34 -8.54
C GLU A 172 -3.42 5.39 -7.89
N LEU A 173 -4.33 6.11 -8.54
CA LEU A 173 -5.66 6.46 -8.07
C LEU A 173 -6.72 6.03 -9.08
N TYR A 174 -6.43 5.04 -9.93
CA TYR A 174 -7.36 4.51 -10.93
C TYR A 174 -8.72 4.20 -10.28
N LYS A 175 -9.80 4.68 -10.89
CA LYS A 175 -11.17 4.37 -10.45
C LYS A 175 -11.44 4.76 -8.99
N THR A 176 -10.98 5.96 -8.59
CA THR A 176 -11.23 6.55 -7.27
C THR A 176 -12.08 7.81 -7.36
N ASN A 177 -12.61 8.27 -6.23
CA ASN A 177 -13.46 9.47 -6.17
C ASN A 177 -12.68 10.79 -6.05
N ILE A 178 -11.39 10.83 -6.41
CA ILE A 178 -10.59 12.06 -6.42
C ILE A 178 -11.25 13.16 -7.26
N THR A 179 -11.23 14.40 -6.77
CA THR A 179 -11.86 15.56 -7.40
C THR A 179 -10.82 16.45 -8.09
N ASN A 180 -11.28 17.28 -9.03
CA ASN A 180 -10.43 18.28 -9.71
C ASN A 180 -9.64 19.17 -8.73
N ALA A 181 -10.27 19.61 -7.63
CA ALA A 181 -9.63 20.48 -6.65
C ALA A 181 -8.43 19.81 -5.97
N ILE A 182 -8.61 18.57 -5.51
CA ILE A 182 -7.52 17.81 -4.88
C ILE A 182 -6.45 17.43 -5.90
N LEU A 183 -6.85 17.07 -7.12
CA LEU A 183 -5.91 16.80 -8.20
C LEU A 183 -4.99 17.99 -8.48
N LEU A 184 -5.54 19.21 -8.56
CA LEU A 184 -4.74 20.42 -8.74
C LEU A 184 -3.75 20.63 -7.57
N HIS A 185 -4.17 20.40 -6.33
CA HIS A 185 -3.26 20.47 -5.18
C HIS A 185 -2.15 19.42 -5.23
N ILE A 186 -2.47 18.17 -5.54
CA ILE A 186 -1.44 17.12 -5.70
C ILE A 186 -0.42 17.55 -6.76
N LEU A 187 -0.88 18.14 -7.85
CA LEU A 187 -0.01 18.55 -8.94
C LEU A 187 0.83 19.80 -8.60
N LEU A 188 0.23 20.82 -8.00
CA LEU A 188 0.90 22.10 -7.75
C LEU A 188 1.77 22.07 -6.48
N ASP A 189 1.33 21.35 -5.45
CA ASP A 189 1.92 21.42 -4.11
C ASP A 189 2.86 20.23 -3.82
N THR A 190 2.92 19.22 -4.69
CA THR A 190 3.77 18.04 -4.49
C THR A 190 4.79 17.81 -5.62
N GLN A 191 5.69 16.87 -5.37
CA GLN A 191 6.73 16.44 -6.31
C GLN A 191 6.35 15.15 -7.06
N VAL A 192 5.04 14.88 -7.23
CA VAL A 192 4.57 13.71 -7.96
C VAL A 192 5.09 13.72 -9.40
N GLN A 193 5.78 12.65 -9.76
CA GLN A 193 6.34 12.39 -11.08
C GLN A 193 5.45 11.47 -11.89
N GLN A 194 4.79 10.54 -11.22
CA GLN A 194 3.89 9.59 -11.84
C GLN A 194 2.52 9.63 -11.18
N LEU A 195 1.48 9.83 -11.98
CA LEU A 195 0.10 9.88 -11.50
C LEU A 195 -0.81 9.10 -12.44
N ASP A 196 -1.56 8.13 -11.92
CA ASP A 196 -2.63 7.46 -12.65
C ASP A 196 -3.99 7.85 -12.07
N ILE A 197 -4.83 8.48 -12.88
CA ILE A 197 -6.19 8.91 -12.56
C ILE A 197 -7.21 8.44 -13.61
N VAL A 198 -6.89 7.35 -14.32
CA VAL A 198 -7.81 6.73 -15.28
C VAL A 198 -9.11 6.31 -14.59
N ASP A 199 -10.24 6.47 -15.27
CA ASP A 199 -11.60 6.15 -14.78
C ASP A 199 -12.02 6.84 -13.46
N CYS A 200 -11.40 7.96 -13.07
CA CYS A 200 -11.86 8.76 -11.93
C CYS A 200 -13.12 9.58 -12.30
N PRO A 201 -14.31 9.28 -11.75
CA PRO A 201 -15.55 9.82 -12.26
C PRO A 201 -15.76 11.32 -11.99
N ASN A 202 -15.01 11.91 -11.06
CA ASN A 202 -15.10 13.31 -10.65
C ASN A 202 -14.00 14.20 -11.26
N ILE A 203 -13.23 13.66 -12.21
CA ILE A 203 -12.25 14.41 -12.99
C ILE A 203 -12.86 14.77 -14.34
N THR A 204 -12.82 16.06 -14.68
CA THR A 204 -13.39 16.61 -15.92
C THR A 204 -12.32 16.86 -16.97
N THR A 205 -12.68 16.83 -18.25
CA THR A 205 -11.73 17.04 -19.35
C THR A 205 -11.05 18.42 -19.31
N SER A 206 -11.74 19.47 -18.83
CA SER A 206 -11.18 20.83 -18.71
C SER A 206 -10.00 20.93 -17.72
N THR A 207 -10.04 20.14 -16.63
CA THR A 207 -8.95 20.09 -15.65
C THR A 207 -7.74 19.39 -16.27
N ILE A 208 -7.98 18.31 -17.00
CA ILE A 208 -6.93 17.60 -17.75
C ILE A 208 -6.25 18.53 -18.76
N GLU A 209 -7.02 19.31 -19.54
CA GLU A 209 -6.47 20.26 -20.51
C GLU A 209 -5.60 21.34 -19.86
N THR A 210 -6.03 21.87 -18.70
CA THR A 210 -5.25 22.83 -17.91
C THR A 210 -3.93 22.22 -17.47
N ILE A 211 -3.98 21.01 -16.92
CA ILE A 211 -2.80 20.27 -16.47
C ILE A 211 -1.84 20.03 -17.63
N THR A 212 -2.34 19.56 -18.77
CA THR A 212 -1.51 19.18 -19.94
C THR A 212 -0.79 20.38 -20.56
N LYS A 213 -1.33 21.60 -20.43
CA LYS A 213 -0.68 22.83 -20.93
C LYS A 213 0.42 23.35 -20.00
N ASP A 214 0.24 23.20 -18.69
CA ASP A 214 1.16 23.73 -17.69
C ASP A 214 2.25 22.72 -17.26
N TYR A 215 2.09 21.44 -17.63
CA TYR A 215 2.99 20.36 -17.21
C TYR A 215 4.13 20.09 -18.19
N SER A 216 5.36 20.19 -17.67
CA SER A 216 6.62 19.99 -18.40
C SER A 216 6.97 18.52 -18.64
N GLU A 217 7.86 18.30 -19.62
CA GLU A 217 8.29 17.04 -20.25
C GLU A 217 8.78 15.89 -19.33
N ASN A 218 8.84 16.09 -18.00
CA ASN A 218 9.46 15.16 -17.04
C ASN A 218 8.48 14.47 -16.07
N ARG A 219 7.16 14.61 -16.24
CA ARG A 219 6.15 13.94 -15.41
C ARG A 219 5.23 13.07 -16.27
N SER A 220 4.98 11.83 -15.84
CA SER A 220 4.06 10.89 -16.49
C SER A 220 2.70 10.93 -15.81
N ILE A 221 1.69 11.48 -16.50
CA ILE A 221 0.31 11.46 -16.03
C ILE A 221 -0.50 10.59 -16.97
N SER A 222 -1.07 9.52 -16.43
CA SER A 222 -2.03 8.65 -17.10
C SER A 222 -3.43 9.11 -16.74
N PHE A 223 -4.25 9.39 -17.75
CA PHE A 223 -5.66 9.74 -17.60
C PHE A 223 -6.45 9.22 -18.80
N SER A 224 -7.74 8.98 -18.58
CA SER A 224 -8.69 8.73 -19.67
C SER A 224 -9.75 9.82 -19.62
N PRO A 225 -9.88 10.65 -20.67
CA PRO A 225 -10.86 11.72 -20.68
C PRO A 225 -12.27 11.12 -20.59
N LYS A 226 -13.06 11.61 -19.64
CA LYS A 226 -14.51 11.48 -19.72
C LYS A 226 -15.01 12.55 -20.68
N TYR A 227 -15.65 12.14 -21.77
CA TYR A 227 -16.40 13.06 -22.61
C TYR A 227 -17.59 13.54 -21.77
N ASP A 228 -17.47 14.75 -21.23
CA ASP A 228 -18.53 15.47 -20.53
C ASP A 228 -19.54 16.07 -21.53
#